data_AF-A0A7W9XR10-F1
#
_entry.id   AF-A0A7W9XR10-F1
#
_cell.length_a   1.000
_cell.length_b   1.000
_cell.length_c   1.000
_cell.angle_alpha   90.00
_cell.angle_beta   90.00
_cell.angle_gamma   90.00
#
_symmetry.space_group_name_H-M   'P 1'
#
loop_
_entity.id
_entity.type
_entity.pdbx_description
1 polymer ?
#
loop_
_entity_poly.entity_id
_entity_poly.type
_entity_poly.pdbx_seq_one_letter_code
_entity_poly.pdbx_strand_id
1 'polypeptide(L)'
;MKNPVTFDLKHTNGSSRNIIIEPLLRHNLTNTGDYKIYKTSLDNESALFTETLEIDEGKAALADSDNPDYLGTIVLEPMRRQWKYTGELLTSDEQQQIATYLQLQEG
;
A
#
# COMPACT_ATOMS: atom_id res chain seq x y z
N MET A 1 8.46 -13.05 4.55
CA MET A 1 7.14 -12.63 4.04
C MET A 1 6.91 -11.22 4.55
N LYS A 2 6.54 -10.26 3.69
CA LYS A 2 6.15 -8.91 4.12
C LYS A 2 4.65 -8.90 4.30
N ASN A 3 4.20 -8.49 5.48
CA ASN A 3 2.78 -8.31 5.77
C ASN A 3 2.38 -6.89 5.40
N PRO A 4 1.09 -6.63 5.13
CA PRO A 4 0.56 -5.28 5.05
C PRO A 4 0.88 -4.51 6.33
N VAL A 5 1.11 -3.21 6.19
CA VAL A 5 1.45 -2.32 7.31
C VAL A 5 0.56 -1.10 7.32
N THR A 6 0.17 -0.68 8.52
CA THR A 6 -0.50 0.61 8.72
C THR A 6 0.57 1.69 8.84
N PHE A 7 0.40 2.78 8.10
CA PHE A 7 1.31 3.92 8.08
C PHE A 7 0.55 5.22 8.40
N ASP A 8 1.10 6.01 9.31
CA ASP A 8 0.62 7.37 9.59
C ASP A 8 1.16 8.31 8.50
N LEU A 9 0.27 8.69 7.58
CA LEU A 9 0.57 9.60 6.49
C LEU A 9 0.27 11.04 6.91
N LYS A 10 1.30 11.90 6.89
CA LYS A 10 1.17 13.31 7.22
C LYS A 10 0.83 14.14 5.98
N HIS A 11 -0.25 14.90 6.09
CA HIS A 11 -0.68 15.86 5.09
C HIS A 11 0.03 17.21 5.26
N THR A 12 0.12 17.97 4.17
CA THR A 12 0.74 19.32 4.15
C THR A 12 0.03 20.34 5.03
N ASN A 13 -1.25 20.13 5.32
CA ASN A 13 -2.05 20.97 6.22
C ASN A 13 -1.81 20.66 7.73
N GLY A 14 -0.90 19.74 8.06
CA GLY A 14 -0.58 19.34 9.43
C GLY A 14 -1.50 18.27 10.02
N SER A 15 -2.54 17.83 9.30
CA SER A 15 -3.32 16.66 9.68
C SER A 15 -2.60 15.36 9.30
N SER A 16 -2.98 14.25 9.90
CA SER A 16 -2.54 12.92 9.49
C SER A 16 -3.72 11.98 9.25
N ARG A 17 -3.49 10.95 8.44
CA ARG A 17 -4.42 9.84 8.28
C ARG A 17 -3.66 8.52 8.28
N ASN A 18 -4.29 7.48 8.81
CA ASN A 18 -3.76 6.14 8.66
C ASN A 18 -4.09 5.61 7.27
N ILE A 19 -3.09 5.01 6.62
CA ILE A 19 -3.21 4.28 5.36
C ILE A 19 -2.71 2.85 5.57
N ILE A 20 -3.12 1.94 4.70
CA ILE A 20 -2.57 0.59 4.62
C ILE A 20 -1.67 0.52 3.40
N ILE A 21 -0.49 -0.06 3.58
CA ILE A 21 0.44 -0.36 2.50
C ILE A 21 0.57 -1.87 2.40
N GLU A 22 0.10 -2.42 1.29
CA GLU A 22 0.07 -3.86 1.04
C GLU A 22 1.12 -4.23 -0.01
N PRO A 23 2.09 -5.11 0.32
CA PRO A 23 3.05 -5.61 -0.65
C PRO A 23 2.38 -6.61 -1.59
N LEU A 24 2.57 -6.43 -2.89
CA LEU A 24 2.17 -7.44 -3.87
C LEU A 24 3.17 -8.60 -3.83
N LEU A 25 2.65 -9.79 -3.59
CA LEU A 25 3.45 -11.01 -3.50
C LEU A 25 3.26 -11.86 -4.76
N ARG A 26 4.36 -12.42 -5.28
CA ARG A 26 4.27 -13.50 -6.28
C ARG A 26 3.72 -14.77 -5.62
N HIS A 27 3.30 -15.74 -6.43
CA HIS A 27 2.81 -17.06 -5.95
C HIS A 27 3.75 -17.79 -4.97
N ASN A 28 5.05 -17.50 -5.00
CA ASN A 28 6.04 -18.05 -4.07
C ASN A 28 6.31 -17.12 -2.86
N LEU A 29 5.38 -16.21 -2.56
CA LEU A 29 5.44 -15.25 -1.45
C LEU A 29 6.64 -14.30 -1.49
N THR A 30 7.26 -14.17 -2.66
CA THR A 30 8.37 -13.23 -2.89
C THR A 30 7.79 -11.86 -3.21
N ASN A 31 8.29 -10.84 -2.51
CA ASN A 31 7.95 -9.45 -2.75
C ASN A 31 8.28 -9.05 -4.20
N THR A 32 7.34 -8.47 -4.93
CA THR A 32 7.59 -7.98 -6.29
C THR A 32 8.29 -6.62 -6.29
N GLY A 33 8.23 -5.89 -5.18
CA GLY A 33 8.58 -4.47 -5.12
C GLY A 33 7.39 -3.56 -5.39
N ASP A 34 6.21 -4.09 -5.68
CA ASP A 34 4.98 -3.31 -5.86
C ASP A 34 4.19 -3.25 -4.57
N TYR A 35 3.66 -2.09 -4.25
CA TYR A 35 2.93 -1.83 -3.02
C TYR A 35 1.64 -1.08 -3.32
N LYS A 36 0.50 -1.69 -3.02
CA LYS A 36 -0.81 -1.03 -3.12
C LYS A 36 -1.08 -0.24 -1.85
N ILE A 37 -1.71 0.92 -2.00
CA ILE A 37 -1.96 1.85 -0.91
C ILE A 37 -3.45 2.07 -0.78
N TYR A 38 -3.99 1.94 0.42
CA TYR A 38 -5.41 2.11 0.72
C TYR A 38 -5.64 3.04 1.90
N LYS A 39 -6.80 3.69 1.96
CA LYS A 39 -7.28 4.40 3.15
C LYS A 39 -7.57 3.38 4.26
N THR A 40 -7.35 3.75 5.50
CA THR A 40 -8.01 3.05 6.61
C THR A 40 -9.44 3.54 6.72
N SER A 41 -10.41 2.62 6.75
CA SER A 41 -11.77 2.96 7.14
C SER A 41 -11.75 3.24 8.64
N LEU A 42 -12.09 4.46 9.04
CA LEU A 42 -12.05 4.99 10.43
C LEU A 42 -12.97 4.27 11.44
N ASP A 43 -13.57 3.14 11.07
CA ASP A 43 -14.52 2.38 11.90
C ASP A 43 -14.20 0.87 11.99
N ASN A 44 -13.10 0.39 11.40
CA ASN A 44 -12.89 -1.05 11.34
C ASN A 44 -11.42 -1.47 11.36
N GLU A 45 -10.72 -1.11 12.44
CA GLU A 45 -9.43 -1.70 12.84
C GLU A 45 -9.49 -3.25 12.94
N SER A 46 -10.68 -3.86 12.86
CA SER A 46 -10.89 -5.32 12.93
C SER A 46 -11.35 -6.00 11.63
N ALA A 47 -11.74 -5.28 10.56
CA ALA A 47 -12.28 -5.93 9.35
C ALA A 47 -11.24 -6.20 8.25
N LEU A 48 -10.10 -5.49 8.23
CA LEU A 48 -9.08 -5.69 7.18
C LEU A 48 -8.09 -6.82 7.51
N PHE A 49 -8.12 -7.36 8.73
CA PHE A 49 -7.35 -8.55 9.12
C PHE A 49 -8.17 -9.84 9.06
N THR A 50 -9.43 -9.79 8.60
CA THR A 50 -10.26 -10.99 8.35
C THR A 50 -10.34 -11.35 6.87
N GLU A 51 -9.80 -10.54 5.97
CA GLU A 51 -9.60 -10.99 4.59
C GLU A 51 -8.35 -11.85 4.54
N THR A 52 -8.59 -13.11 4.19
CA THR A 52 -7.58 -14.10 3.89
C THR A 52 -6.63 -13.47 2.88
N LEU A 53 -5.31 -13.55 3.13
CA LEU A 53 -4.26 -13.28 2.13
C LEU A 53 -4.80 -13.73 0.76
N GLU A 54 -4.79 -12.85 -0.24
CA GLU A 54 -5.34 -13.07 -1.59
C GLU A 54 -4.56 -14.18 -2.33
N ILE A 55 -4.64 -15.39 -1.79
CA ILE A 55 -4.13 -16.65 -2.29
C ILE A 55 -5.25 -17.66 -2.07
N ASP A 56 -6.51 -17.30 -2.37
CA ASP A 56 -7.57 -18.31 -2.37
C ASP A 56 -8.69 -18.02 -3.37
N GLU A 57 -8.66 -18.83 -4.43
CA GLU A 57 -9.77 -19.42 -5.18
C GLU A 57 -11.11 -18.66 -5.24
N GLY A 58 -11.27 -17.83 -6.28
CA GLY A 58 -12.55 -17.74 -6.99
C GLY A 58 -13.50 -16.60 -6.63
N LYS A 59 -13.13 -15.65 -5.77
CA LYS A 59 -13.81 -14.34 -5.74
C LYS A 59 -13.14 -13.41 -6.74
N ALA A 60 -13.94 -12.71 -7.55
CA ALA A 60 -13.43 -11.64 -8.38
C ALA A 60 -12.90 -10.55 -7.44
N ALA A 61 -11.58 -10.42 -7.35
CA ALA A 61 -10.93 -9.29 -6.73
C ALA A 61 -11.60 -8.02 -7.26
N LEU A 62 -12.11 -7.17 -6.36
CA LEU A 62 -12.65 -5.89 -6.77
C LEU A 62 -11.51 -5.17 -7.50
N ALA A 63 -11.74 -4.68 -8.72
CA ALA A 63 -10.69 -3.98 -9.44
C ALA A 63 -10.25 -2.78 -8.60
N ASP A 64 -8.95 -2.50 -8.56
CA ASP A 64 -8.41 -1.38 -7.76
C ASP A 64 -9.09 -0.04 -8.12
N SER A 65 -9.53 0.11 -9.37
CA SER A 65 -10.30 1.26 -9.87
C SER A 65 -11.69 1.41 -9.26
N ASP A 66 -12.29 0.31 -8.81
CA ASP A 66 -13.63 0.26 -8.23
C ASP A 66 -13.57 0.34 -6.70
N ASN A 67 -12.37 0.29 -6.10
CA ASN A 67 -12.18 0.42 -4.66
C ASN A 67 -12.04 1.91 -4.26
N PRO A 68 -13.04 2.51 -3.56
CA PRO A 68 -12.97 3.91 -3.15
C PRO A 68 -11.87 4.20 -2.12
N ASP A 69 -11.34 3.16 -1.48
CA ASP A 69 -10.24 3.27 -0.53
C ASP A 69 -8.87 3.15 -1.21
N TYR A 70 -8.80 2.69 -2.46
CA TYR A 70 -7.54 2.64 -3.19
C TYR A 70 -7.01 4.05 -3.48
N LEU A 71 -5.78 4.29 -3.02
CA LEU A 71 -5.09 5.57 -3.17
C LEU A 71 -4.14 5.53 -4.36
N GLY A 72 -3.49 4.38 -4.61
CA GLY A 72 -2.57 4.19 -5.72
C GLY A 72 -1.57 3.06 -5.45
N THR A 73 -0.61 2.90 -6.35
CA THR A 73 0.46 1.90 -6.25
C THR A 73 1.82 2.57 -6.29
N ILE A 74 2.73 2.15 -5.41
CA ILE A 74 4.16 2.46 -5.48
C ILE A 74 4.91 1.22 -5.96
N VAL A 75 5.67 1.37 -7.03
CA VAL A 75 6.65 0.39 -7.51
C VAL A 75 8.02 0.83 -7.02
N LEU A 76 8.64 0.04 -6.16
CA LEU A 76 10.03 0.17 -5.77
C LEU A 76 10.90 -0.67 -6.70
N GLU A 77 11.97 -0.07 -7.23
CA GLU A 77 13.03 -0.76 -7.93
C GLU A 77 14.23 -0.91 -6.98
N PRO A 78 14.38 -2.04 -6.25
CA PRO A 78 15.37 -2.16 -5.17
C PRO A 78 16.81 -2.01 -5.70
N MET A 79 17.06 -2.50 -6.91
CA MET A 79 18.36 -2.42 -7.57
C MET A 79 18.77 -0.99 -7.95
N ARG A 80 17.81 -0.08 -8.13
CA ARG A 80 18.07 1.29 -8.57
C ARG A 80 17.78 2.34 -7.51
N ARG A 81 17.22 1.94 -6.36
CA ARG A 81 16.67 2.84 -5.33
C ARG A 81 15.71 3.88 -5.89
N GLN A 82 15.04 3.53 -6.98
CA GLN A 82 14.04 4.35 -7.63
C GLN A 82 12.66 3.86 -7.21
N TRP A 83 11.70 4.78 -7.22
CA TRP A 83 10.31 4.45 -7.00
C TRP A 83 9.44 5.20 -8.00
N LYS A 84 8.32 4.61 -8.35
CA LYS A 84 7.30 5.22 -9.21
C LYS A 84 5.95 5.07 -8.56
N TYR A 85 5.17 6.14 -8.56
CA TYR A 85 3.80 6.12 -8.11
C TYR A 85 2.83 6.11 -9.30
N THR A 86 1.75 5.35 -9.18
CA THR A 86 0.61 5.33 -10.11
C THR A 86 -0.67 5.53 -9.31
N GLY A 87 -1.33 6.66 -9.51
CA GLY A 87 -2.56 7.06 -8.82
C GLY A 87 -2.72 8.58 -8.86
N GLU A 88 -3.87 9.08 -8.40
CA GLU A 88 -4.21 10.51 -8.50
C GLU A 88 -4.43 11.17 -7.13
N LEU A 89 -4.57 10.38 -6.06
CA LEU A 89 -5.07 10.86 -4.77
C LEU A 89 -3.97 11.23 -3.74
N LEU A 90 -2.71 10.94 -4.03
CA LEU A 90 -1.58 11.25 -3.15
C LEU A 90 -0.77 12.41 -3.70
N THR A 91 -0.42 13.35 -2.83
CA THR A 91 0.49 14.45 -3.17
C THR A 91 1.94 13.95 -3.30
N SER A 92 2.81 14.71 -3.97
CA SER A 92 4.23 14.33 -4.10
C SER A 92 4.92 14.13 -2.74
N ASP A 93 4.57 14.94 -1.74
CA ASP A 93 5.13 14.83 -0.39
C ASP A 93 4.65 13.55 0.32
N GLU A 94 3.39 13.18 0.14
CA GLU A 94 2.82 11.93 0.66
C GLU A 94 3.47 10.71 -0.01
N GLN A 95 3.61 10.74 -1.34
CA GLN A 95 4.27 9.69 -2.10
C GLN A 95 5.72 9.50 -1.61
N GLN A 96 6.45 10.60 -1.40
CA GLN A 96 7.83 10.56 -0.90
C GLN A 96 7.92 9.99 0.52
N GLN A 97 6.99 10.34 1.41
CA GLN A 97 6.95 9.78 2.77
C GLN A 97 6.81 8.25 2.74
N ILE A 98 5.87 7.74 1.92
CA ILE A 98 5.61 6.31 1.79
C ILE A 98 6.80 5.60 1.17
N ALA A 99 7.36 6.14 0.07
CA ALA A 99 8.52 5.56 -0.57
C ALA A 99 9.75 5.51 0.36
N THR A 100 9.98 6.57 1.13
CA THR A 100 11.06 6.63 2.12
C THR A 100 10.88 5.55 3.20
N TYR A 101 9.66 5.41 3.72
CA TYR A 101 9.33 4.36 4.68
C TYR A 101 9.60 2.97 4.11
N LEU A 102 9.14 2.68 2.89
CA LEU A 102 9.33 1.37 2.27
C LEU A 102 10.79 1.07 1.96
N GLN A 103 11.59 2.07 1.58
CA GLN A 103 13.03 1.93 1.38
C GLN A 103 13.78 1.62 2.68
N LEU A 104 13.38 2.23 3.81
CA LEU A 104 13.94 1.90 5.12
C LEU A 104 13.61 0.48 5.57
N GLN A 105 12.49 -0.09 5.12
CA GLN A 105 12.09 -1.47 5.40
C GLN A 105 12.78 -2.51 4.47
N GLU A 106 13.60 -2.07 3.51
CA GLU A 106 14.39 -2.93 2.60
C GLU A 106 15.89 -2.91 2.91
N GLY A 107 16.36 -2.02 3.80
CA GLY A 107 17.75 -1.92 4.25
C GLY A 107 18.01 -2.70 5.54
#